data_AF-A0A6N2X732-F1
#
_entry.id   AF-A0A6N2X732-F1
#
_cell.length_a   1.000
_cell.length_b   1.000
_cell.length_c   1.000
_cell.angle_alpha   90.00
_cell.angle_beta   90.00
_cell.angle_gamma   90.00
#
_symmetry.space_group_name_H-M   'P 1'
#
loop_
_entity.id
_entity.type
_entity.pdbx_description
1 polymer ?
#
loop_
_entity_poly.entity_id
_entity_poly.type
_entity_poly.pdbx_seq_one_letter_code
_entity_poly.pdbx_strand_id
1 'polypeptide(L)'
;MRISSLRNFIILPVFLYFLIGIDKQPYYEEGDMPWVPIFFIKHTISAKLIFEIPVSPSDILMDTSLTQEKYDELYNYCQARYRTELSECRKKIKKKLLTNGFYIPE
;
A
#
# COMPACT_ATOMS: atom_id res chain seq x y z
N MET A 1 -8.07 -42.30 -5.18
CA MET A 1 -8.94 -41.11 -5.34
C MET A 1 -8.17 -39.88 -4.83
N ARG A 2 -7.63 -39.07 -5.74
CA ARG A 2 -6.72 -37.94 -5.45
C ARG A 2 -7.51 -36.70 -4.97
N ILE A 3 -7.86 -36.66 -3.69
CA ILE A 3 -8.58 -35.51 -3.08
C ILE A 3 -7.59 -34.41 -2.60
N SER A 4 -6.28 -34.69 -2.60
CA SER A 4 -5.25 -33.78 -2.06
C SER A 4 -4.88 -32.60 -2.98
N SER A 5 -5.30 -32.61 -4.26
CA SER A 5 -4.81 -31.63 -5.25
C SER A 5 -5.58 -30.31 -5.27
N LEU A 6 -6.89 -30.30 -4.98
CA LEU A 6 -7.69 -29.07 -5.02
C LEU A 6 -7.49 -28.16 -3.80
N ARG A 7 -7.22 -28.75 -2.63
CA ARG A 7 -7.08 -27.98 -1.38
C ARG A 7 -5.85 -27.08 -1.41
N ASN A 8 -4.71 -27.58 -1.92
CA ASN A 8 -3.50 -26.78 -2.11
C ASN A 8 -3.67 -25.71 -3.20
N PHE A 9 -4.54 -25.94 -4.19
CA PHE A 9 -4.81 -25.01 -5.29
C PHE A 9 -5.54 -23.74 -4.84
N ILE A 10 -6.30 -23.80 -3.75
CA ILE A 10 -7.01 -22.63 -3.18
C ILE A 10 -6.19 -22.00 -2.04
N ILE A 11 -5.53 -22.82 -1.21
CA ILE A 11 -4.74 -22.31 -0.07
C ILE A 11 -3.56 -21.46 -0.55
N LEU A 12 -2.84 -21.89 -1.59
CA LEU A 12 -1.66 -21.18 -2.08
C LEU A 12 -1.97 -19.76 -2.60
N PRO A 13 -2.94 -19.53 -3.50
CA PRO A 13 -3.27 -18.17 -3.97
C PRO A 13 -3.85 -17.30 -2.85
N VAL A 14 -4.63 -17.87 -1.93
CA VAL A 14 -5.13 -17.13 -0.76
C VAL A 14 -3.98 -16.71 0.16
N PHE A 15 -3.00 -17.58 0.41
CA PHE A 15 -1.83 -17.26 1.21
C PHE A 15 -0.93 -16.22 0.51
N LEU A 16 -0.75 -16.35 -0.80
CA LEU A 16 -0.03 -15.37 -1.62
C LEU A 16 -0.73 -14.01 -1.64
N TYR A 17 -2.07 -13.95 -1.60
CA TYR A 17 -2.81 -12.69 -1.47
C TYR A 17 -2.55 -11.97 -0.15
N PHE A 18 -2.32 -12.72 0.94
CA PHE A 18 -1.94 -12.12 2.23
C PHE A 18 -0.49 -11.62 2.26
N LEU A 19 0.40 -12.24 1.47
CA LEU A 19 1.82 -11.87 1.39
C LEU A 19 2.10 -10.81 0.32
N ILE A 20 1.35 -10.77 -0.78
CA ILE A 20 1.60 -9.90 -1.93
C ILE A 20 0.46 -8.89 -2.02
N GLY A 21 0.78 -7.62 -1.75
CA GLY A 21 -0.07 -6.49 -2.10
C GLY A 21 0.17 -6.06 -3.54
N ILE A 22 -0.90 -5.68 -4.23
CA ILE A 22 -0.81 -4.98 -5.50
C ILE A 22 -1.39 -3.60 -5.24
N ASP A 23 -0.57 -2.56 -5.37
CA ASP A 23 -1.06 -1.19 -5.37
C ASP A 23 -1.58 -0.89 -6.78
N LYS A 24 -2.82 -0.44 -6.86
CA LYS A 24 -3.36 0.09 -8.10
C LYS A 24 -3.01 1.57 -8.12
N GLN A 25 -2.12 2.00 -9.03
CA GLN A 25 -1.92 3.43 -9.27
C GLN A 25 -3.26 4.10 -9.61
N PRO A 26 -3.45 5.38 -9.24
CA PRO A 26 -4.63 6.14 -9.65
C PRO A 26 -4.73 6.12 -11.18
N TYR A 27 -5.94 5.82 -11.67
CA TYR A 27 -6.29 5.89 -13.08
C TYR A 27 -6.33 7.37 -13.48
N TYR A 28 -5.36 7.80 -14.28
CA TYR A 28 -5.47 9.06 -14.99
C TYR A 28 -6.33 8.81 -16.22
N GLU A 29 -7.52 9.39 -16.28
CA GLU A 29 -8.38 9.37 -17.47
C GLU A 29 -7.73 10.08 -18.67
N GLU A 30 -6.67 10.86 -18.43
CA GLU A 30 -5.95 11.61 -19.44
C GLU A 30 -4.67 10.88 -19.87
N GLY A 31 -4.81 10.04 -20.90
CA GLY A 31 -3.69 9.57 -21.73
C GLY A 31 -3.48 8.06 -21.71
N ASP A 32 -3.27 7.49 -22.90
CA ASP A 32 -3.00 6.07 -23.22
C ASP A 32 -1.73 5.49 -22.56
N MET A 33 -1.51 5.68 -21.26
CA MET A 33 -0.43 5.02 -20.53
C MET A 33 -0.90 3.63 -20.07
N PRO A 34 -0.17 2.56 -20.44
CA PRO A 34 -0.52 1.21 -20.01
C PRO A 34 -0.41 1.11 -18.49
N TRP A 35 -1.45 0.57 -17.86
CA TRP A 35 -1.48 0.26 -16.44
C TRP A 35 -0.27 -0.58 -16.03
N VAL A 36 0.54 -0.06 -15.08
CA VAL A 36 1.65 -0.81 -14.49
C VAL A 36 1.31 -1.12 -13.03
N PRO A 37 1.10 -2.39 -12.65
CA PRO A 37 0.90 -2.76 -11.25
C PRO A 37 2.19 -2.50 -10.46
N ILE A 38 2.10 -1.78 -9.35
CA ILE A 38 3.21 -1.70 -8.39
C ILE A 38 2.99 -2.79 -7.35
N PHE A 39 3.86 -3.79 -7.39
CA PHE A 39 3.87 -4.85 -6.39
C PHE A 39 4.53 -4.33 -5.12
N PHE A 40 3.88 -4.56 -3.98
CA PHE A 40 4.51 -4.42 -2.69
C PHE A 40 4.25 -5.67 -1.89
N ILE A 41 5.25 -6.19 -1.22
CA ILE A 41 5.07 -7.40 -0.41
C ILE A 41 4.77 -6.94 1.03
N LYS A 42 3.96 -7.72 1.73
CA LYS A 42 3.47 -7.51 3.10
C LYS A 42 4.04 -8.63 3.97
N HIS A 43 5.12 -8.36 4.70
CA HIS A 43 5.63 -9.36 5.66
C HIS A 43 4.77 -9.49 6.93
N THR A 44 3.85 -8.55 7.19
CA THR A 44 2.80 -8.71 8.22
C THR A 44 1.43 -8.25 7.71
N ILE A 45 0.37 -9.04 7.97
CA ILE A 45 -1.01 -8.69 7.59
C ILE A 45 -1.49 -7.54 8.47
N SER A 46 -1.20 -6.31 8.07
CA SER A 46 -1.75 -5.12 8.71
C SER A 46 -2.74 -4.44 7.76
N ALA A 47 -3.87 -5.11 7.51
CA ALA A 47 -4.98 -4.54 6.73
C ALA A 47 -5.42 -3.19 7.30
N LYS A 48 -5.30 -3.02 8.62
CA LYS A 48 -5.53 -1.76 9.32
C LYS A 48 -4.75 -0.60 8.71
N LEU A 49 -3.48 -0.79 8.33
CA LEU A 49 -2.66 0.29 7.77
C LEU A 49 -3.11 0.73 6.38
N ILE A 50 -3.63 -0.20 5.58
CA ILE A 50 -4.15 0.09 4.23
C ILE A 50 -5.41 0.96 4.31
N PHE A 51 -6.26 0.73 5.31
CA PHE A 51 -7.48 1.51 5.51
C PHE A 51 -7.29 2.74 6.42
N GLU A 52 -6.21 2.80 7.20
CA GLU A 52 -5.93 3.91 8.13
C GLU A 52 -5.28 5.10 7.43
N ILE A 53 -4.42 4.86 6.44
CA ILE A 53 -3.66 5.91 5.74
C ILE A 53 -4.44 6.30 4.48
N PRO A 54 -4.76 7.59 4.25
CA PRO A 54 -5.59 8.02 3.12
C PRO A 54 -4.86 8.00 1.77
N VAL A 55 -3.59 7.59 1.75
CA VAL A 55 -2.79 7.50 0.53
C VAL A 55 -2.15 6.11 0.41
N SER A 56 -1.81 5.74 -0.82
CA SER A 56 -1.26 4.43 -1.11
C SER A 56 0.11 4.22 -0.42
N PRO A 57 0.44 3.00 0.05
CA PRO A 57 1.76 2.70 0.59
C PRO A 57 2.89 3.02 -0.41
N SER A 58 2.69 2.77 -1.70
CA SER A 58 3.67 3.10 -2.73
C SER A 58 3.96 4.60 -2.80
N ASP A 59 2.93 5.45 -2.70
CA ASP A 59 3.09 6.92 -2.72
C ASP A 59 3.98 7.44 -1.56
N ILE A 60 3.95 6.75 -0.42
CA ILE A 60 4.79 7.07 0.75
C ILE A 60 6.18 6.46 0.64
N LEU A 61 6.31 5.25 0.11
CA LEU A 61 7.59 4.54 0.04
C LEU A 61 8.52 5.13 -1.04
N MET A 62 7.96 5.48 -2.21
CA MET A 62 8.68 6.09 -3.34
C MET A 62 8.86 7.61 -3.23
N ASP A 63 8.30 8.25 -2.19
CA ASP A 63 8.29 9.70 -2.04
C ASP A 63 7.73 10.43 -3.28
N THR A 64 6.70 9.86 -3.93
CA THR A 64 6.06 10.46 -5.09
C THR A 64 5.37 11.79 -4.75
N SER A 65 5.23 12.63 -5.77
CA SER A 65 4.36 13.80 -5.72
C SER A 65 2.90 13.35 -5.64
N LEU A 66 2.19 13.84 -4.63
CA LEU A 66 0.76 13.60 -4.48
C LEU A 66 -0.03 14.61 -5.34
N THR A 67 -1.21 14.20 -5.81
CA THR A 67 -2.22 15.16 -6.29
C THR A 67 -2.65 16.07 -5.14
N GLN A 68 -3.18 17.25 -5.45
CA GLN A 68 -3.61 18.21 -4.43
C GLN A 68 -4.65 17.60 -3.46
N GLU A 69 -5.61 16.85 -3.99
CA GLU A 69 -6.62 16.14 -3.19
C GLU A 69 -5.99 15.17 -2.18
N LYS A 70 -5.11 14.27 -2.65
CA LYS A 70 -4.40 13.32 -1.79
C LYS A 70 -3.49 14.00 -0.77
N TYR A 71 -2.90 15.14 -1.16
CA TYR A 71 -2.08 15.95 -0.26
C TYR A 71 -2.92 16.47 0.91
N ASP A 72 -4.08 17.05 0.62
CA ASP A 72 -4.97 17.62 1.62
C ASP A 72 -5.55 16.55 2.56
N GLU A 73 -5.91 15.38 2.02
CA GLU A 73 -6.32 14.22 2.82
C GLU A 73 -5.22 13.75 3.77
N LEU A 74 -4.00 13.59 3.26
CA LEU A 74 -2.85 13.18 4.07
C LEU A 74 -2.50 14.24 5.13
N TYR A 75 -2.57 15.52 4.78
CA TYR A 75 -2.35 16.62 5.71
C TYR A 75 -3.36 16.59 6.86
N ASN A 76 -4.65 16.45 6.57
CA ASN A 76 -5.70 16.36 7.57
C ASN A 76 -5.52 15.14 8.48
N TYR A 77 -5.18 13.98 7.90
CA TYR A 77 -4.84 12.78 8.66
C TYR A 77 -3.64 13.03 9.60
N CYS A 78 -2.59 13.67 9.12
CA CYS A 78 -1.39 13.97 9.90
C CYS A 78 -1.69 14.91 11.07
N GLN A 79 -2.51 15.94 10.86
CA GLN A 79 -2.94 16.85 11.91
C GLN A 79 -3.80 16.14 12.95
N ALA A 80 -4.79 15.35 12.53
CA ALA A 80 -5.68 14.63 13.43
C ALA A 80 -4.96 13.53 14.24
N ARG A 81 -4.06 12.77 13.59
CA ARG A 81 -3.45 11.58 14.18
C ARG A 81 -2.17 11.87 14.96
N TYR A 82 -1.32 12.75 14.44
CA TYR A 82 0.04 12.98 14.96
C TYR A 82 0.29 14.41 15.43
N ARG A 83 -0.57 15.38 15.08
CA ARG A 83 -0.42 16.81 15.40
C ARG A 83 0.96 17.36 15.01
N THR A 84 1.43 16.95 13.85
CA THR A 84 2.77 17.26 13.34
C THR A 84 2.70 17.71 11.89
N GLU A 85 3.75 18.40 11.45
CA GLU A 85 3.95 18.76 10.04
C GLU A 85 3.94 17.53 9.12
N LEU A 86 3.50 17.75 7.88
CA LEU A 86 3.35 16.68 6.88
C LEU A 86 4.64 15.93 6.62
N SER A 87 5.78 16.63 6.57
CA SER A 87 7.09 16.02 6.32
C SER A 87 7.51 15.06 7.43
N GLU A 88 7.27 15.41 8.69
CA GLU A 88 7.55 14.54 9.84
C GLU A 88 6.57 13.38 9.90
N CYS A 89 5.30 13.65 9.63
CA CYS A 89 4.25 12.63 9.53
C CYS A 89 4.57 11.58 8.45
N ARG A 90 4.99 11.99 7.24
CA ARG A 90 5.40 11.06 6.17
C ARG A 90 6.54 10.15 6.62
N LYS A 91 7.54 10.66 7.35
CA LYS A 91 8.62 9.83 7.93
C LYS A 91 8.09 8.80 8.93
N LYS A 92 7.15 9.19 9.79
CA LYS A 92 6.50 8.28 10.76
C LYS A 92 5.70 7.18 10.04
N ILE A 93 4.91 7.56 9.02
CA ILE A 93 4.13 6.62 8.21
C ILE A 93 5.07 5.67 7.46
N LYS A 94 6.10 6.18 6.78
CA LYS A 94 7.11 5.38 6.07
C LYS A 94 7.76 4.35 7.00
N LYS A 95 8.19 4.77 8.19
CA LYS A 95 8.73 3.86 9.21
C LYS A 95 7.71 2.79 9.64
N LYS A 96 6.45 3.17 9.84
CA LYS A 96 5.36 2.24 10.23
C LYS A 96 5.09 1.21 9.13
N LEU A 97 5.04 1.63 7.87
CA LEU A 97 4.89 0.77 6.69
C LEU A 97 6.04 -0.25 6.61
N LEU A 98 7.30 0.22 6.65
CA LEU A 98 8.49 -0.64 6.62
C LEU A 98 8.50 -1.65 7.77
N THR A 99 8.17 -1.20 8.99
CA THR A 99 8.10 -2.08 10.19
C THR A 99 7.00 -3.14 10.06
N ASN A 100 5.91 -2.85 9.34
CA ASN A 100 4.85 -3.81 9.05
C ASN A 100 5.13 -4.59 7.75
N GLY A 101 6.35 -4.50 7.24
CA GLY A 101 6.81 -5.32 6.14
C GLY A 101 6.25 -4.89 4.79
N PHE A 102 5.84 -3.63 4.61
CA PHE A 102 5.55 -3.07 3.30
C PHE A 102 6.86 -2.65 2.65
N TYR A 103 7.18 -3.23 1.50
CA TYR A 103 8.36 -2.87 0.73
C TYR A 103 8.08 -2.90 -0.76
N ILE A 104 8.84 -2.09 -1.51
CA ILE A 104 8.85 -2.09 -2.97
C ILE A 104 10.11 -2.87 -3.38
N PRO A 105 9.98 -4.02 -4.08
CA PRO A 105 11.14 -4.73 -4.59
C PRO A 105 11.86 -3.90 -5.67
N GLU A 106 13.20 -3.93 -5.66
CA GLU A 106 14.05 -3.36 -6.71
C GLU A 106 13.89 -4.11 -8.05
#